data_AF-A0A4U9D1S9-F1
#
_entry.id   AF-A0A4U9D1S9-F1
#
_cell.length_a   1.000
_cell.length_b   1.000
_cell.length_c   1.000
_cell.angle_alpha   90.00
_cell.angle_beta   90.00
_cell.angle_gamma   90.00
#
_symmetry.space_group_name_H-M   'P 1'
#
loop_
_entity.id
_entity.type
_entity.pdbx_description
1 polymer ?
#
loop_
_entity_poly.entity_id
_entity_poly.type
_entity_poly.pdbx_seq_one_letter_code
_entity_poly.pdbx_strand_id
1 'polypeptide(L)' 'MKLLQGASLRDALEHVTAAVYEIMLATKGMQEYELQVVAAQDRIAQPEHLFSATQL' A
#
# COMPACT_ATOMS: atom_id res chain seq x y z
N MET A 1 4.19 -2.07 -10.00
CA MET A 1 5.45 -2.83 -10.12
C MET A 1 5.29 -4.30 -9.74
N LYS A 2 4.43 -4.69 -8.79
CA LYS A 2 4.32 -6.09 -8.33
C LYS A 2 4.11 -7.14 -9.43
N LEU A 3 3.24 -6.87 -10.40
CA LEU A 3 3.06 -7.78 -11.55
C LEU A 3 4.34 -7.94 -12.39
N LEU A 4 5.09 -6.84 -12.61
CA LEU A 4 6.37 -6.88 -13.32
C LEU A 4 7.48 -7.59 -12.52
N GLN A 5 7.31 -7.70 -11.20
CA GLN A 5 8.18 -8.45 -10.29
C GLN A 5 7.77 -9.93 -10.16
N GLY A 6 6.76 -10.39 -10.92
CA GLY A 6 6.29 -11.78 -10.91
C GLY A 6 5.33 -12.14 -9.79
N ALA A 7 4.78 -11.14 -9.07
CA ALA A 7 3.75 -11.41 -8.05
C ALA A 7 2.48 -11.96 -8.70
N SER A 8 1.78 -12.85 -7.99
CA SER A 8 0.46 -13.29 -8.42
C SER A 8 -0.53 -12.12 -8.45
N LEU A 9 -1.63 -12.27 -9.20
CA LEU A 9 -2.69 -11.24 -9.22
C LEU A 9 -3.21 -10.93 -7.81
N ARG A 10 -3.32 -11.97 -6.97
CA ARG A 10 -3.74 -11.85 -5.58
C ARG A 10 -2.73 -11.03 -4.77
N ASP A 11 -1.47 -11.43 -4.78
CA ASP A 11 -0.43 -10.75 -3.99
C ASP A 11 -0.23 -9.31 -4.45
N ALA A 12 -0.33 -9.07 -5.76
CA ALA A 12 -0.25 -7.73 -6.32
C ALA A 12 -1.40 -6.85 -5.85
N LEU A 13 -2.63 -7.38 -5.82
CA LEU A 13 -3.81 -6.67 -5.33
C LEU A 13 -3.67 -6.35 -3.85
N GLU A 14 -3.40 -7.36 -3.01
CA GLU A 14 -3.29 -7.22 -1.56
C GLU A 14 -2.19 -6.21 -1.18
N HIS A 15 -1.02 -6.30 -1.82
CA HIS A 15 0.08 -5.37 -1.55
C HIS A 15 -0.22 -3.94 -2.00
N VAL A 16 -0.80 -3.75 -3.20
CA VAL A 16 -1.12 -2.39 -3.67
C VAL A 16 -2.16 -1.75 -2.77
N THR A 17 -3.19 -2.49 -2.37
CA THR A 17 -4.21 -2.00 -1.42
C THR A 17 -3.57 -1.58 -0.10
N ALA A 18 -2.71 -2.42 0.47
CA ALA A 18 -2.03 -2.11 1.72
C ALA A 18 -1.11 -0.89 1.60
N ALA A 19 -0.23 -0.84 0.59
CA ALA A 19 0.71 0.27 0.40
C ALA A 19 0.00 1.63 0.21
N VAL A 20 -1.09 1.66 -0.56
CA VAL A 20 -1.89 2.89 -0.75
C VAL A 20 -2.56 3.31 0.55
N TYR A 21 -3.08 2.36 1.33
CA TYR A 21 -3.69 2.65 2.62
C TYR A 21 -2.68 3.27 3.60
N GLU A 22 -1.44 2.78 3.62
CA GLU A 22 -0.36 3.34 4.46
C GLU A 22 -0.03 4.80 4.11
N ILE A 23 -0.04 5.14 2.82
CA ILE A 23 0.13 6.53 2.38
C ILE A 23 -1.04 7.39 2.90
N MET A 24 -2.28 6.88 2.80
CA MET A 24 -3.45 7.60 3.30
C MET A 24 -3.39 7.83 4.82
N LEU A 25 -2.95 6.82 5.58
CA LEU A 25 -2.77 6.94 7.03
C LEU A 25 -1.70 7.98 7.38
N ALA A 26 -0.54 7.93 6.72
CA ALA A 26 0.52 8.92 6.95
C ALA A 26 0.04 10.35 6.61
N THR A 27 -0.66 10.50 5.49
CA THR A 27 -1.19 11.79 5.03
C THR A 27 -2.20 12.36 6.02
N LYS A 28 -3.16 11.54 6.46
CA LYS A 28 -4.15 11.95 7.45
C LYS A 28 -3.52 12.24 8.81
N GLY A 29 -2.58 11.40 9.25
CA GLY A 29 -1.89 11.56 10.54
C GLY A 29 -1.07 12.85 10.63
N MET A 30 -0.56 13.32 9.49
CA MET A 30 0.17 14.59 9.38
C MET A 30 -0.73 15.78 9.06
N GLN A 31 -2.05 15.57 8.89
CA GLN A 31 -3.03 16.60 8.55
C GLN A 31 -2.73 17.31 7.22
N GLU A 32 -2.14 16.58 6.28
CA GLU A 32 -1.71 17.12 4.98
C GLU A 32 -2.77 16.89 3.90
N TYR A 33 -2.78 17.77 2.91
CA TYR A 33 -3.55 17.57 1.67
C TYR A 33 -2.76 16.74 0.65
N GLU A 34 -1.46 17.03 0.52
CA GLU A 34 -0.56 16.30 -0.37
C GLU A 34 -0.21 14.93 0.20
N LEU A 35 -0.10 13.93 -0.68
CA LEU A 35 0.19 12.56 -0.28
C LEU A 35 1.60 12.42 0.29
N GLN A 36 1.67 11.81 1.48
CA GLN A 36 2.91 11.62 2.22
C GLN A 36 3.68 10.38 1.75
N VAL A 37 3.98 10.32 0.46
CA VAL A 37 4.64 9.17 -0.19
C VAL A 37 6.05 8.91 0.33
N VAL A 38 6.80 9.97 0.65
CA VAL A 38 8.17 9.83 1.21
C VAL A 38 8.11 9.42 2.67
N ALA A 39 7.22 10.03 3.47
CA ALA A 39 7.08 9.67 4.89
C ALA A 39 6.53 8.25 5.09
N ALA A 40 5.79 7.72 4.11
CA ALA A 40 5.27 6.35 4.12
C ALA A 40 6.17 5.32 3.40
N GLN A 41 7.34 5.70 2.88
CA GLN A 41 8.12 4.86 1.95
C GLN A 41 8.44 3.45 2.46
N ASP A 42 8.78 3.32 3.75
CA ASP A 42 9.09 2.03 4.36
C ASP A 42 7.84 1.13 4.38
N ARG A 43 6.68 1.73 4.69
CA ARG A 43 5.38 1.06 4.68
C ARG A 43 4.82 0.84 3.27
N ILE A 44 5.31 1.55 2.26
CA ILE A 44 5.03 1.22 0.85
C ILE A 44 5.79 -0.05 0.45
N ALA A 45 7.06 -0.17 0.85
CA ALA A 45 7.87 -1.35 0.56
C ALA A 45 7.38 -2.58 1.33
N GLN A 46 7.04 -2.39 2.60
CA GLN A 46 6.54 -3.43 3.52
C GLN A 46 5.37 -2.87 4.35
N PRO A 47 4.13 -2.98 3.86
CA PRO A 47 2.95 -2.49 4.58
C PRO A 47 2.77 -3.19 5.94
N GLU A 48 2.31 -2.44 6.94
CA GLU A 48 2.00 -2.98 8.27
C GLU A 48 0.59 -3.58 8.29
N HIS A 49 -0.34 -2.95 7.55
CA HIS A 49 -1.70 -3.46 7.38
C HIS A 49 -1.78 -4.56 6.33
N LEU A 50 -2.50 -5.63 6.66
CA LEU A 50 -2.79 -6.74 5.75
C LEU A 50 -4.27 -6.72 5.34
N PHE A 51 -4.50 -6.80 4.04
CA PHE A 51 -5.84 -6.96 3.46
C PHE A 51 -5.86 -8.23 2.63
N SER A 52 -6.84 -9.10 2.87
CA SER A 52 -7.02 -10.35 2.13
C SER A 52 -7.96 -10.15 0.97
N ALA A 53 -7.53 -10.51 -0.23
CA ALA A 53 -8.38 -10.51 -1.41
C ALA A 53 -9.32 -11.72 -1.40
N THR A 54 -10.56 -11.50 -1.83
CA THR A 54 -11.58 -12.53 -2.03
C THR A 54 -11.76 -12.76 -3.52
N GLN A 55 -11.60 -14.01 -3.96
CA GLN A 55 -11.99 -14.40 -5.30
C GLN A 55 -13.51 -14.61 -5.35
N LEU A 56 -14.17 -13.91 -6.28
CA LEU A 56 -15.63 -13.92 -6.44
C LEU A 56 -16.11 -15.17 -7.18
#